data_AF-A0A850QZX1-F1
#
_entry.id   AF-A0A850QZX1-F1
#
_cell.length_a   1.000
_cell.length_b   1.000
_cell.length_c   1.000
_cell.angle_alpha   90.00
_cell.angle_beta   90.00
_cell.angle_gamma   90.00
#
_symmetry.space_group_name_H-M   'P 1'
#
loop_
_entity.id
_entity.type
_entity.pdbx_description
1 polymer ?
#
loop_
_entity_poly.entity_id
_entity_poly.type
_entity_poly.pdbx_seq_one_letter_code
_entity_poly.pdbx_strand_id
1 'polypeptide(L)'
;MPTEQLQYWVPLLTDHSPYLFAIIDSQHRYVIVNQGYCNLSGLERNDLVGRNDSEVLGASYYRSLEPYYQRAFQGELIETEVLLEDSHHETSVQFTL
;
A
#
# COMPACT_ATOMS: atom_id res chain seq x y z
N MET A 1 13.03 -18.01 6.03
CA MET A 1 11.80 -17.65 6.74
C MET A 1 10.63 -18.17 5.93
N PRO A 2 9.71 -18.98 6.48
CA PRO A 2 8.46 -19.29 5.81
C PRO A 2 7.66 -17.99 5.64
N THR A 3 7.29 -17.65 4.41
CA THR A 3 6.52 -16.43 4.08
C THR A 3 5.16 -16.39 4.77
N GLU A 4 4.63 -17.54 5.21
CA GLU A 4 3.41 -17.66 6.02
C GLU A 4 3.45 -16.85 7.33
N GLN A 5 4.63 -16.68 7.94
CA GLN A 5 4.75 -15.92 9.18
C GLN A 5 4.62 -14.42 8.97
N LEU A 6 4.83 -13.91 7.75
CA LEU A 6 4.71 -12.48 7.46
C LEU A 6 3.29 -11.98 7.68
N GLN A 7 2.28 -12.80 7.35
CA GLN A 7 0.87 -12.48 7.57
C GLN A 7 0.54 -12.22 9.04
N TYR A 8 1.30 -12.82 9.95
CA TYR A 8 1.17 -12.59 11.38
C TYR A 8 2.02 -11.41 11.87
N TRP A 9 3.33 -11.41 11.56
CA TRP A 9 4.25 -10.43 12.14
C TRP A 9 4.09 -9.02 11.59
N VAL A 10 3.79 -8.87 10.30
CA VAL A 10 3.69 -7.55 9.68
C VAL A 10 2.55 -6.75 10.32
N PRO A 11 1.29 -7.24 10.38
CA PRO A 11 0.23 -6.51 11.08
C PRO A 11 0.56 -6.26 12.55
N LEU A 12 1.10 -7.26 13.26
CA LEU A 12 1.46 -7.12 14.67
C LEU A 12 2.44 -5.96 14.93
N LEU A 13 3.38 -5.74 14.02
CA LEU A 13 4.39 -4.68 14.12
C LEU A 13 3.90 -3.32 13.61
N THR A 14 2.90 -3.30 12.73
CA THR A 14 2.54 -2.10 11.94
C THR A 14 1.15 -1.56 12.21
N ASP A 15 0.26 -2.28 12.89
CA ASP A 15 -1.14 -1.89 13.09
C ASP A 15 -1.33 -0.63 13.94
N HIS A 16 -0.37 -0.33 14.82
CA HIS A 16 -0.40 0.89 15.65
C HIS A 16 0.51 2.00 15.12
N SER A 17 1.11 1.81 13.93
CA SER A 17 1.93 2.83 13.29
C SER A 17 1.06 3.92 12.65
N PRO A 18 1.51 5.19 12.66
CA PRO A 18 0.81 6.25 11.93
C PRO A 18 0.96 6.15 10.40
N TYR A 19 1.82 5.24 9.91
CA TYR A 19 2.07 5.05 8.48
C TYR A 19 1.26 3.90 7.87
N LEU A 20 1.08 3.95 6.55
CA LEU A 20 0.50 2.88 5.76
C LEU A 20 1.58 1.84 5.44
N PHE A 21 1.28 0.57 5.71
CA PHE A 21 2.15 -0.54 5.33
C PHE A 21 1.36 -1.55 4.52
N ALA A 22 1.93 -1.92 3.37
CA ALA A 22 1.43 -3.01 2.55
C ALA A 22 2.58 -3.84 1.99
N ILE A 23 2.32 -5.14 1.83
CA ILE A 23 3.09 -5.98 0.92
C ILE A 23 2.21 -6.21 -0.30
N ILE A 24 2.71 -5.86 -1.47
CA ILE A 24 2.01 -6.05 -2.74
C ILE A 24 2.67 -7.13 -3.59
N ASP A 25 1.88 -7.88 -4.34
CA ASP A 25 2.37 -8.84 -5.32
C ASP A 25 2.74 -8.18 -6.66
N SER A 26 3.31 -8.95 -7.58
CA SER A 26 3.69 -8.49 -8.93
C SER A 26 2.53 -7.97 -9.80
N GLN A 27 1.28 -8.16 -9.36
CA GLN A 27 0.07 -7.63 -9.98
C GLN A 27 -0.48 -6.43 -9.21
N HIS A 28 0.33 -5.85 -8.33
CA HIS A 28 0.02 -4.73 -7.44
C HIS A 28 -1.12 -4.99 -6.47
N ARG A 29 -1.41 -6.27 -6.17
CA ARG A 29 -2.46 -6.63 -5.23
C ARG A 29 -1.90 -6.76 -3.82
N TYR A 30 -2.68 -6.32 -2.85
CA TYR A 30 -2.34 -6.47 -1.45
C TYR A 30 -2.28 -7.94 -1.05
N VAL A 31 -1.12 -8.36 -0.55
CA VAL A 31 -0.92 -9.64 0.14
C VAL A 31 -1.09 -9.44 1.65
N ILE A 32 -0.61 -8.31 2.17
CA ILE A 32 -0.70 -7.93 3.58
C ILE A 32 -0.92 -6.43 3.66
N VAL A 33 -1.78 -5.99 4.57
CA VAL A 33 -1.99 -4.57 4.91
C VAL A 33 -2.07 -4.38 6.42
N ASN A 34 -1.63 -3.23 6.90
CA ASN A 34 -1.83 -2.83 8.29
C ASN A 34 -3.20 -2.14 8.51
N GLN A 35 -3.51 -1.86 9.78
CA GLN A 35 -4.73 -1.14 10.16
C GLN A 35 -4.84 0.25 9.52
N GLY A 36 -3.72 0.90 9.19
CA GLY A 36 -3.71 2.19 8.50
C GLY A 36 -4.47 2.15 7.17
N TYR A 37 -4.27 1.10 6.36
CA TYR A 37 -5.00 0.89 5.11
C TYR A 37 -6.49 0.63 5.33
N CYS A 38 -6.86 -0.09 6.39
CA CYS A 38 -8.26 -0.33 6.74
C CYS A 38 -8.94 1.00 7.11
N ASN A 39 -8.27 1.84 7.90
CA ASN A 39 -8.78 3.15 8.31
C ASN A 39 -8.93 4.10 7.12
N LEU A 40 -7.95 4.12 6.21
CA LEU A 40 -7.98 4.97 5.02
C LEU A 40 -9.09 4.57 4.05
N SER A 41 -9.23 3.26 3.79
CA SER A 41 -10.21 2.73 2.83
C SER A 41 -11.63 2.58 3.39
N GLY A 42 -11.78 2.50 4.71
CA GLY A 42 -13.02 2.12 5.37
C GLY A 42 -13.42 0.64 5.17
N LEU A 43 -12.51 -0.19 4.67
CA LEU A 43 -12.72 -1.61 4.42
C LEU A 43 -12.05 -2.48 5.49
N GLU A 44 -12.59 -3.68 5.71
CA GLU A 44 -11.96 -4.68 6.53
C GLU A 44 -10.77 -5.32 5.82
N ARG A 45 -9.78 -5.80 6.58
CA ARG A 45 -8.55 -6.40 6.03
C ARG A 45 -8.83 -7.53 5.03
N ASN A 46 -9.83 -8.37 5.30
CA ASN A 46 -10.21 -9.48 4.43
C ASN A 46 -10.81 -9.03 3.09
N ASP A 47 -11.39 -7.82 3.04
CA ASP A 47 -11.90 -7.23 1.81
C ASP A 47 -10.80 -6.57 0.99
N LEU A 48 -9.69 -6.17 1.63
CA LEU A 48 -8.54 -5.54 0.99
C LEU A 48 -7.63 -6.57 0.31
N VAL A 49 -7.35 -7.70 0.95
CA VAL A 49 -6.43 -8.72 0.39
C VAL A 49 -6.90 -9.16 -1.01
N GLY A 50 -5.99 -9.12 -1.97
CA GLY A 50 -6.26 -9.44 -3.37
C GLY A 50 -6.77 -8.26 -4.22
N ARG A 51 -7.03 -7.09 -3.64
CA ARG A 51 -7.30 -5.83 -4.38
C ARG A 51 -6.05 -4.99 -4.54
N ASN A 52 -6.10 -3.94 -5.35
CA ASN A 52 -5.04 -2.94 -5.50
C ASN A 52 -5.49 -1.51 -5.14
N ASP A 53 -4.56 -0.55 -5.12
CA ASP A 53 -4.87 0.85 -4.82
C ASP A 53 -5.86 1.49 -5.80
N SER A 54 -5.93 1.05 -7.06
CA SER A 54 -6.92 1.58 -8.02
C SER A 54 -8.35 1.23 -7.62
N GLU A 55 -8.57 -0.01 -7.14
CA GLU A 55 -9.87 -0.49 -6.68
C GLU A 55 -10.26 0.05 -5.31
N VAL A 56 -9.28 0.39 -4.47
CA VAL A 56 -9.49 0.77 -3.06
C VAL A 56 -9.44 2.28 -2.84
N LEU A 57 -8.48 2.96 -3.44
CA LEU A 57 -8.21 4.40 -3.26
C LEU A 57 -8.47 5.21 -4.54
N GLY A 58 -8.77 4.53 -5.65
CA GLY A 58 -9.17 5.15 -6.91
C GLY A 58 -8.05 5.20 -7.95
N ALA A 59 -8.47 5.31 -9.22
CA ALA A 59 -7.55 5.24 -10.37
C ALA A 59 -6.55 6.40 -10.44
N SER A 60 -6.88 7.58 -9.92
CA SER A 60 -5.97 8.73 -9.88
C SER A 60 -4.83 8.49 -8.87
N TYR A 61 -5.17 8.01 -7.66
CA TYR A 61 -4.21 7.62 -6.64
C TYR A 61 -3.23 6.58 -7.18
N TYR A 62 -3.76 5.52 -7.79
CA TYR A 62 -2.94 4.47 -8.39
C TYR A 62 -2.02 5.00 -9.49
N ARG A 63 -2.50 5.91 -10.35
CA ARG A 63 -1.69 6.48 -11.43
C ARG A 63 -0.50 7.28 -10.90
N SER A 64 -0.66 7.97 -9.76
CA SER A 64 0.46 8.64 -9.09
C SER A 64 1.52 7.64 -8.61
N LEU A 65 1.13 6.44 -8.15
CA LEU A 65 2.05 5.46 -7.58
C LEU A 65 2.60 4.40 -8.54
N GLU A 66 1.87 4.09 -9.62
CA GLU A 66 2.22 3.04 -10.58
C GLU A 66 3.66 3.13 -11.11
N PRO A 67 4.21 4.30 -11.48
CA PRO A 67 5.60 4.41 -11.92
C PRO A 67 6.62 3.97 -10.86
N TYR A 68 6.29 4.17 -9.58
CA TYR A 68 7.15 3.80 -8.47
C TYR A 68 7.04 2.30 -8.16
N TYR A 69 5.84 1.71 -8.24
CA TYR A 69 5.71 0.25 -8.17
C TYR A 69 6.52 -0.44 -9.26
N GLN A 70 6.44 0.04 -10.51
CA GLN A 70 7.18 -0.55 -11.62
C GLN A 70 8.70 -0.54 -11.39
N ARG A 71 9.23 0.56 -10.87
CA ARG A 71 10.65 0.68 -10.51
C ARG A 71 11.02 -0.23 -9.33
N ALA A 72 10.18 -0.29 -8.29
CA ALA A 72 10.40 -1.18 -7.16
C ALA A 72 10.43 -2.66 -7.58
N PHE A 73 9.53 -3.08 -8.47
CA PHE A 73 9.52 -4.43 -9.04
C PHE A 73 10.71 -4.74 -9.97
N GLN A 74 11.44 -3.72 -10.42
CA GLN A 74 12.73 -3.89 -11.11
C GLN A 74 13.91 -4.04 -10.14
N GLY A 75 13.65 -4.02 -8.83
CA GLY A 75 14.65 -4.16 -7.77
C GLY A 75 15.24 -2.84 -7.26
N GLU A 76 14.65 -1.71 -7.63
CA GLU A 76 15.05 -0.40 -7.10
C GLU A 76 14.42 -0.16 -5.73
N LEU A 77 15.23 0.18 -4.72
CA LEU A 77 14.70 0.69 -3.45
C LEU A 77 14.37 2.18 -3.61
N ILE A 78 13.12 2.56 -3.32
CA ILE A 78 12.65 3.92 -3.53
C ILE A 78 12.21 4.53 -2.21
N GLU A 79 12.75 5.70 -1.89
CA GLU A 79 12.24 6.56 -0.82
C GLU A 79 12.02 7.96 -1.41
N THR A 80 10.76 8.41 -1.46
CA THR A 80 10.41 9.67 -2.12
C THR A 80 9.11 10.23 -1.59
N GLU A 81 8.93 11.53 -1.75
CA GLU A 81 7.65 12.20 -1.60
C GLU A 81 6.88 12.14 -2.93
N VAL A 82 5.58 11.83 -2.88
CA VAL A 82 4.70 11.74 -4.06
C VAL A 82 3.47 12.60 -3.84
N LEU A 83 3.11 13.36 -4.87
CA LEU A 83 1.83 14.06 -4.95
C LEU A 83 0.75 13.08 -5.37
N LEU A 84 -0.18 12.81 -4.47
CA LEU A 84 -1.30 11.91 -4.72
C LEU A 84 -2.48 12.73 -5.25
N GLU A 85 -2.97 12.34 -6.42
CA GLU A 85 -4.22 12.84 -6.95
C GLU A 85 -5.37 12.04 -6.32
N ASP A 86 -5.98 12.55 -5.26
CA ASP A 86 -7.24 12.03 -4.73
C ASP A 86 -8.41 12.92 -5.17
N SER A 87 -9.54 12.28 -5.48
CA SER A 87 -10.87 12.85 -5.70
C SER A 87 -11.32 13.92 -4.71
N HIS A 88 -10.67 14.08 -3.55
CA HIS A 88 -11.05 15.08 -2.54
C HIS A 88 -9.97 16.10 -2.14
N HIS A 89 -8.65 15.85 -2.22
CA HIS A 89 -7.58 16.83 -1.89
C HIS A 89 -6.21 16.44 -2.52
N GLU A 90 -5.40 17.42 -2.94
CA GLU A 90 -3.96 17.21 -3.21
C GLU A 90 -3.23 16.96 -1.88
N THR A 91 -2.75 15.73 -1.67
CA THR A 91 -1.98 15.38 -0.46
C THR A 91 -0.60 14.89 -0.87
N SER A 92 0.43 15.46 -0.24
CA SER A 92 1.80 14.98 -0.37
C SER A 92 2.06 13.91 0.69
N VAL A 93 2.57 12.75 0.28
CA VAL A 93 2.88 11.63 1.19
C VAL A 93 4.26 11.08 0.88
N GLN A 94 5.02 10.77 1.93
CA GLN A 94 6.29 10.06 1.82
C GLN A 94 6.04 8.56 1.69
N PHE A 95 6.61 7.97 0.64
CA PHE A 95 6.56 6.55 0.37
C PHE A 95 7.96 5.93 0.46
N THR A 96 8.01 4.73 1.01
CA THR A 96 9.16 3.83 0.95
C THR A 96 8.69 2.52 0.32
N LEU A 97 9.22 2.20 -0.85
CA LEU A 97 8.81 1.05 -1.68
C LEU A 97 10.02 0.16 -2.00
#